data_AF-A0A7X7V4M1-F1
#
_entry.id   AF-A0A7X7V4M1-F1
#
_cell.length_a   1.000
_cell.length_b   1.000
_cell.length_c   1.000
_cell.angle_alpha   90.00
_cell.angle_beta   90.00
_cell.angle_gamma   90.00
#
_symmetry.space_group_name_H-M   'P 1'
#
loop_
_entity.id
_entity.type
_entity.pdbx_description
1 polymer ?
#
loop_
_entity_poly.entity_id
_entity_poly.type
_entity_poly.pdbx_seq_one_letter_code
_entity_poly.pdbx_strand_id
1 'polypeptide(L)'
;MLLSGCQKAEDPQQTEDVQEEEKTVQVSKEDLAKLISILDNGDFAINGKDTGVKAQGEKGQDGKDGADGLQEIIDVIGQNGTDGAQVEQGEQGAQGEQGIQGAQGAQGEQGAQGAQGEQGQKGDSASEQPIALDSWNDAMLGALAEFQNGGGYLTKLHLNDTLRAQGFTQTTWQGMDAAFEMGENDLYPTIDVAKARPSFCSSATYMLLLKTISNWDAKQETRHVSQAAWRNLKPITIGTEEKPRQDDGYGCWGRANANADGLAVLIHELGAGKSFYVGMKDEYANEQAYFDAWDQAQRLDFMKIFWNENIGCGQADEAGHMVVYLGSEPGTDEEGNRDNTIYYWSSNGSKSDITKGYGVQTTKMSNVKRAVFTRITNPENFDMAKTISPYNKQIFLDAMNGQRNGTVEEVKENAGIK
;
A
#
# COMPACT_ATOMS: atom_id res chain seq x y z
N MET A 1 81.76 -3.30 43.14
CA MET A 1 81.83 -4.07 41.88
C MET A 1 80.60 -3.66 41.07
N LEU A 2 80.72 -2.69 40.16
CA LEU A 2 81.11 -2.85 38.74
C LEU A 2 80.11 -3.72 37.96
N LEU A 3 79.26 -3.09 37.12
CA LEU A 3 79.22 -3.18 35.63
C LEU A 3 78.55 -4.48 35.13
N SER A 4 77.76 -4.60 34.06
CA SER A 4 77.38 -3.79 32.88
C SER A 4 76.19 -4.55 32.24
N GLY A 5 75.27 -3.98 31.44
CA GLY A 5 75.42 -2.78 30.64
C GLY A 5 74.12 -2.19 30.09
N CYS A 6 74.35 -1.01 29.49
CA CYS A 6 73.50 -0.09 28.74
C CYS A 6 72.72 -0.77 27.58
N GLN A 7 71.64 -0.21 27.00
CA GLN A 7 71.49 1.14 26.42
C GLN A 7 70.01 1.61 26.33
N LYS A 8 69.87 2.95 26.22
CA LYS A 8 68.67 3.79 26.00
C LYS A 8 68.04 3.65 24.60
N ALA A 9 66.74 3.98 24.48
CA ALA A 9 66.11 5.00 23.59
C ALA A 9 64.56 4.83 23.65
N GLU A 10 63.75 5.83 24.07
CA GLU A 10 62.96 6.80 23.23
C GLU A 10 61.97 6.07 22.28
N ASP A 11 60.65 6.31 22.18
CA ASP A 11 59.72 7.42 22.45
C ASP A 11 58.27 6.82 22.47
N PRO A 12 57.22 7.43 23.05
CA PRO A 12 55.87 6.86 23.09
C PRO A 12 55.15 7.07 21.75
N GLN A 13 54.70 5.98 21.13
CA GLN A 13 53.82 6.06 19.97
C GLN A 13 52.51 6.76 20.34
N GLN A 14 52.33 7.92 19.70
CA GLN A 14 51.07 8.60 19.52
C GLN A 14 50.06 7.61 18.92
N THR A 15 48.95 7.39 19.62
CA THR A 15 47.73 6.85 19.02
C THR A 15 47.17 7.96 18.12
N GLU A 16 47.23 7.75 16.81
CA GLU A 16 46.56 8.61 15.84
C GLU A 16 45.04 8.45 16.02
N ASP A 17 44.37 9.55 16.35
CA ASP A 17 42.92 9.68 16.24
C ASP A 17 42.52 9.55 14.76
N VAL A 18 41.96 8.40 14.40
CA VAL A 18 41.23 8.26 13.13
C VAL A 18 39.87 8.92 13.34
N GLN A 19 39.77 10.19 12.97
CA GLN A 19 38.47 10.81 12.70
C GLN A 19 37.91 10.17 11.42
N GLU A 20 36.97 9.24 11.56
CA GLU A 20 36.07 8.88 10.47
C GLU A 20 35.21 10.10 10.15
N GLU A 21 35.61 10.86 9.13
CA GLU A 21 34.71 11.80 8.48
C GLU A 21 33.56 10.98 7.86
N GLU A 22 32.35 11.11 8.42
CA GLU A 22 31.12 10.67 7.78
C GLU A 22 31.00 11.34 6.40
N LYS A 23 31.46 10.64 5.35
CA LYS A 23 31.12 11.00 3.98
C LYS A 23 29.65 10.66 3.76
N THR A 24 28.79 11.63 4.02
CA THR A 24 27.41 11.62 3.55
C THR A 24 27.44 11.61 2.02
N VAL A 25 27.17 10.47 1.41
CA VAL A 25 26.90 10.38 -0.03
C VAL A 25 25.56 11.04 -0.26
N GLN A 26 25.55 12.25 -0.80
CA GLN A 26 24.31 12.87 -1.28
C GLN A 26 23.88 12.17 -2.57
N VAL A 27 22.95 11.22 -2.42
CA VAL A 27 22.22 10.64 -3.55
C VAL A 27 21.27 11.70 -4.09
N SER A 28 21.39 12.04 -5.38
CA SER A 28 20.54 13.06 -5.99
C SER A 28 19.08 12.57 -6.07
N LYS A 29 18.11 13.49 -6.01
CA LYS A 29 16.67 13.15 -6.17
C LYS A 29 16.38 12.39 -7.47
N GLU A 30 17.20 12.61 -8.51
CA GLU A 30 17.12 11.94 -9.80
C GLU A 30 17.65 10.49 -9.77
N ASP A 31 18.51 10.15 -8.80
CA ASP A 31 18.99 8.79 -8.59
C ASP A 31 18.04 7.97 -7.70
N LEU A 32 17.27 8.63 -6.83
CA LEU A 32 16.17 8.01 -6.06
C LEU A 32 14.90 7.79 -6.91
N ALA A 33 14.69 8.60 -7.96
CA ALA A 33 13.53 8.49 -8.86
C ALA A 33 13.59 7.27 -9.81
N LYS A 34 14.76 6.63 -9.95
CA LYS A 34 14.97 5.45 -10.81
C LYS A 34 14.52 4.14 -10.16
N LEU A 35 13.91 4.17 -8.97
CA LEU A 35 13.66 2.97 -8.20
C LEU A 35 12.63 2.04 -8.87
N ILE A 36 11.60 2.55 -9.56
CA ILE A 36 10.69 1.74 -10.41
C ILE A 36 10.18 2.60 -11.58
N SER A 37 10.39 2.16 -12.83
CA SER A 37 9.91 2.82 -14.07
C SER A 37 9.26 1.79 -15.01
N ILE A 38 8.51 2.22 -16.02
CA ILE A 38 8.07 1.35 -17.13
C ILE A 38 8.94 1.70 -18.34
N LEU A 39 9.60 0.71 -18.92
CA LEU A 39 10.48 0.87 -20.08
C LEU A 39 9.67 0.93 -21.38
N ASP A 40 10.30 1.41 -22.46
CA ASP A 40 9.69 1.49 -23.80
C ASP A 40 9.22 0.14 -24.36
N ASN A 41 9.76 -0.97 -23.85
CA ASN A 41 9.32 -2.32 -24.19
C ASN A 41 8.10 -2.79 -23.37
N GLY A 42 7.54 -1.92 -22.54
CA GLY A 42 6.37 -2.18 -21.71
C GLY A 42 6.64 -3.06 -20.50
N ASP A 43 7.90 -3.21 -20.09
CA ASP A 43 8.28 -3.95 -18.88
C ASP A 43 8.53 -2.99 -17.71
N PHE A 44 8.33 -3.46 -16.48
CA PHE A 44 8.83 -2.78 -15.30
C PHE A 44 10.37 -2.78 -15.32
N ALA A 45 10.97 -1.69 -14.85
CA ALA A 45 12.39 -1.59 -14.57
C ALA A 45 12.61 -1.09 -13.16
N ILE A 46 13.61 -1.64 -12.49
CA ILE A 46 14.03 -1.24 -11.15
C ILE A 46 15.50 -0.81 -11.27
N ASN A 47 15.82 0.41 -10.83
CA ASN A 47 17.13 1.05 -11.03
C ASN A 47 17.55 1.13 -12.52
N GLY A 48 16.59 1.34 -13.43
CA GLY A 48 16.83 1.36 -14.87
C GLY A 48 17.18 0.00 -15.49
N LYS A 49 17.05 -1.10 -14.73
CA LYS A 49 17.26 -2.46 -15.21
C LYS A 49 15.91 -3.13 -15.45
N ASP A 50 15.71 -3.55 -16.70
CA ASP A 50 14.54 -4.29 -17.16
C ASP A 50 14.33 -5.55 -16.32
N THR A 51 13.14 -5.69 -15.71
CA THR A 51 12.79 -6.88 -14.92
C THR A 51 12.27 -8.01 -15.79
N GLY A 52 11.95 -7.76 -17.08
CA GLY A 52 11.32 -8.72 -17.98
C GLY A 52 9.84 -8.97 -17.70
N VAL A 53 9.24 -8.20 -16.77
CA VAL A 53 7.84 -8.30 -16.36
C VAL A 53 7.04 -7.19 -17.04
N LYS A 54 6.06 -7.57 -17.87
CA LYS A 54 5.20 -6.60 -18.58
C LYS A 54 4.38 -5.77 -17.59
N ALA A 55 4.49 -4.45 -17.69
CA ALA A 55 3.69 -3.47 -16.96
C ALA A 55 2.21 -3.48 -17.37
N GLN A 56 1.91 -4.03 -18.56
CA GLN A 56 0.56 -4.24 -19.05
C GLN A 56 0.34 -5.72 -19.39
N GLY A 57 -0.69 -6.35 -18.81
CA GLY A 57 -1.14 -7.68 -19.23
C GLY A 57 -1.88 -7.63 -20.57
N GLU A 58 -1.94 -8.75 -21.30
CA GLU A 58 -2.81 -8.86 -22.48
C GLU A 58 -4.27 -8.54 -22.08
N LYS A 59 -5.00 -7.83 -22.95
CA LYS A 59 -6.40 -7.43 -22.73
C LYS A 59 -7.27 -8.66 -22.44
N GLY A 60 -7.76 -8.77 -21.21
CA GLY A 60 -8.74 -9.80 -20.84
C GLY A 60 -10.04 -9.64 -21.62
N GLN A 61 -10.67 -10.76 -22.00
CA GLN A 61 -12.10 -10.76 -22.32
C GLN A 61 -12.88 -10.74 -21.01
N ASP A 62 -13.91 -9.90 -20.93
CA ASP A 62 -14.77 -9.63 -19.77
C ASP A 62 -14.72 -10.72 -18.67
N GLY A 63 -14.14 -10.37 -17.52
CA GLY A 63 -14.22 -11.16 -16.29
C GLY A 63 -13.03 -12.08 -15.96
N LYS A 64 -11.88 -11.98 -16.62
CA LYS A 64 -10.60 -12.55 -16.14
C LYS A 64 -9.40 -11.68 -16.53
N ASP A 65 -8.66 -11.21 -15.53
CA ASP A 65 -7.39 -10.47 -15.68
C ASP A 65 -6.18 -11.20 -15.06
N GLY A 66 -4.99 -10.75 -15.48
CA GLY A 66 -3.71 -11.48 -15.69
C GLY A 66 -2.83 -11.87 -14.49
N ALA A 67 -1.59 -12.30 -14.79
CA ALA A 67 -0.67 -13.00 -13.88
C ALA A 67 0.19 -12.07 -12.98
N ASP A 68 0.53 -12.55 -11.78
CA ASP A 68 1.08 -11.80 -10.63
C ASP A 68 2.60 -11.49 -10.72
N GLY A 69 2.99 -10.21 -10.58
CA GLY A 69 4.40 -9.73 -10.60
C GLY A 69 4.99 -9.30 -9.25
N LEU A 70 4.29 -9.48 -8.12
CA LEU A 70 4.70 -8.91 -6.82
C LEU A 70 5.93 -9.61 -6.18
N GLN A 71 6.19 -10.88 -6.52
CA GLN A 71 7.22 -11.68 -5.84
C GLN A 71 8.65 -11.25 -6.21
N GLU A 72 8.90 -10.81 -7.46
CA GLU A 72 10.23 -10.37 -7.90
C GLU A 72 10.61 -8.97 -7.38
N ILE A 73 9.62 -8.16 -6.97
CA ILE A 73 9.82 -6.83 -6.38
C ILE A 73 10.47 -6.92 -4.98
N ILE A 74 10.19 -8.01 -4.25
CA ILE A 74 10.59 -8.21 -2.84
C ILE A 74 12.05 -8.65 -2.72
N ASP A 75 12.51 -9.52 -3.62
CA ASP A 75 13.87 -10.07 -3.60
C ASP A 75 14.94 -9.01 -3.87
N VAL A 76 14.59 -7.94 -4.60
CA VAL A 76 15.48 -6.80 -4.87
C VAL A 76 15.61 -5.85 -3.67
N ILE A 77 14.55 -5.69 -2.87
CA ILE A 77 14.58 -4.86 -1.65
C ILE A 77 15.35 -5.57 -0.52
N GLY A 78 15.29 -6.90 -0.47
CA GLY A 78 15.97 -7.72 0.55
C GLY A 78 17.49 -7.86 0.41
N GLN A 79 18.09 -7.61 -0.76
CA GLN A 79 19.53 -7.84 -0.99
C GLN A 79 20.45 -6.68 -0.59
N ASN A 80 19.94 -5.48 -0.31
CA ASN A 80 20.79 -4.32 0.05
C ASN A 80 21.17 -4.25 1.55
N GLY A 81 21.02 -5.35 2.28
CA GLY A 81 21.31 -5.44 3.72
C GLY A 81 22.69 -5.99 4.11
N THR A 82 23.56 -6.42 3.18
CA THR A 82 24.84 -7.03 3.57
C THR A 82 25.99 -6.75 2.60
N ASP A 83 27.05 -6.16 3.16
CA ASP A 83 28.48 -6.19 2.84
C ASP A 83 28.98 -5.76 1.45
N GLY A 84 29.89 -4.77 1.50
CA GLY A 84 30.49 -4.14 0.33
C GLY A 84 31.60 -4.96 -0.33
N ALA A 85 31.78 -4.73 -1.63
CA ALA A 85 33.05 -4.88 -2.32
C ALA A 85 33.10 -4.03 -3.60
N GLN A 86 34.07 -3.11 -3.61
CA GLN A 86 34.93 -2.67 -4.71
C GLN A 86 34.33 -2.38 -6.11
N VAL A 87 34.34 -1.09 -6.46
CA VAL A 87 34.17 -0.56 -7.83
C VAL A 87 35.44 -0.73 -8.67
N GLU A 88 35.32 -1.25 -9.90
CA GLU A 88 36.29 -1.01 -10.98
C GLU A 88 35.86 0.19 -11.83
N GLN A 89 36.81 1.08 -12.08
CA GLN A 89 36.68 2.35 -12.80
C GLN A 89 36.69 2.14 -14.33
N GLY A 90 35.82 2.87 -15.06
CA GLY A 90 35.51 2.66 -16.48
C GLY A 90 36.40 3.34 -17.53
N GLU A 91 35.86 3.53 -18.74
CA GLU A 91 36.48 4.33 -19.80
C GLU A 91 35.52 5.40 -20.36
N GLN A 92 36.06 6.61 -20.53
CA GLN A 92 35.41 7.82 -21.04
C GLN A 92 35.32 7.79 -22.57
N GLY A 93 34.19 8.20 -23.14
CA GLY A 93 33.96 8.24 -24.60
C GLY A 93 34.76 9.33 -25.33
N ALA A 94 35.12 9.05 -26.59
CA ALA A 94 35.76 10.01 -27.49
C ALA A 94 34.75 10.99 -28.11
N GLN A 95 35.13 12.26 -28.20
CA GLN A 95 34.36 13.37 -28.75
C GLN A 95 34.32 13.32 -30.30
N GLY A 96 33.16 13.66 -30.89
CA GLY A 96 32.90 13.57 -32.33
C GLY A 96 33.46 14.70 -33.19
N GLU A 97 33.56 14.46 -34.50
CA GLU A 97 33.98 15.44 -35.50
C GLU A 97 32.81 16.20 -36.13
N GLN A 98 33.05 17.47 -36.45
CA GLN A 98 32.10 18.45 -36.99
C GLN A 98 31.90 18.28 -38.51
N GLY A 99 30.64 18.42 -38.96
CA GLY A 99 30.23 18.20 -40.35
C GLY A 99 30.57 19.33 -41.34
N ILE A 100 30.47 19.01 -42.63
CA ILE A 100 30.60 19.97 -43.75
C ILE A 100 29.25 20.15 -44.47
N GLN A 101 28.97 21.38 -44.90
CA GLN A 101 27.72 21.82 -45.53
C GLN A 101 27.86 21.95 -47.06
N GLY A 102 26.77 21.66 -47.78
CA GLY A 102 26.45 22.21 -49.11
C GLY A 102 25.29 21.44 -49.75
N ALA A 103 24.47 21.96 -50.67
CA ALA A 103 24.12 23.30 -51.11
C ALA A 103 22.66 23.23 -51.64
N GLN A 104 21.96 24.36 -51.67
CA GLN A 104 20.51 24.48 -51.85
C GLN A 104 20.01 24.26 -53.29
N GLY A 105 18.86 23.59 -53.46
CA GLY A 105 18.03 23.64 -54.67
C GLY A 105 16.67 24.31 -54.39
N ALA A 106 16.20 25.14 -55.33
CA ALA A 106 14.87 25.78 -55.34
C ALA A 106 13.92 24.99 -56.27
N GLN A 107 12.59 25.06 -56.28
CA GLN A 107 11.48 25.52 -55.41
C GLN A 107 10.25 24.75 -55.95
N GLY A 108 9.28 24.43 -55.09
CA GLY A 108 7.90 24.18 -55.53
C GLY A 108 6.94 24.78 -54.49
N GLU A 109 6.03 25.66 -54.91
CA GLU A 109 4.98 26.16 -54.01
C GLU A 109 3.96 25.05 -53.79
N GLN A 110 3.98 24.46 -52.61
CA GLN A 110 2.95 23.55 -52.14
C GLN A 110 1.89 24.34 -51.37
N GLY A 111 0.62 24.08 -51.67
CA GLY A 111 -0.53 24.85 -51.20
C GLY A 111 -0.60 25.00 -49.67
N ALA A 112 -1.26 26.07 -49.23
CA ALA A 112 -1.42 26.38 -47.81
C ALA A 112 -2.01 25.18 -47.05
N GLN A 113 -1.20 24.63 -46.15
CA GLN A 113 -1.59 23.64 -45.17
C GLN A 113 -2.64 24.26 -44.24
N GLY A 114 -3.72 23.54 -43.95
CA GLY A 114 -4.76 23.99 -43.02
C GLY A 114 -4.16 24.40 -41.68
N ALA A 115 -4.77 25.38 -41.01
CA ALA A 115 -4.34 25.84 -39.70
C ALA A 115 -4.15 24.64 -38.77
N GLN A 116 -2.93 24.49 -38.25
CA GLN A 116 -2.61 23.53 -37.21
C GLN A 116 -3.56 23.82 -36.03
N GLY A 117 -4.32 22.81 -35.60
CA GLY A 117 -5.10 22.92 -34.37
C GLY A 117 -4.18 23.39 -33.25
N GLU A 118 -4.69 24.27 -32.38
CA GLU A 118 -3.92 24.73 -31.22
C GLU A 118 -3.33 23.50 -30.53
N GLN A 119 -2.01 23.52 -30.35
CA GLN A 119 -1.32 22.51 -29.58
C GLN A 119 -2.04 22.44 -28.24
N GLY A 120 -2.71 21.31 -27.98
CA GLY A 120 -3.32 21.08 -26.68
C GLY A 120 -2.29 21.41 -25.62
N GLN A 121 -2.66 22.24 -24.64
CA GLN A 121 -1.80 22.52 -23.51
C GLN A 121 -1.27 21.18 -23.04
N LYS A 122 0.06 21.07 -22.95
CA LYS A 122 0.73 19.91 -22.38
C LYS A 122 0.03 19.66 -21.05
N GLY A 123 -0.84 18.66 -20.99
CA GLY A 123 -1.48 18.27 -19.76
C GLY A 123 -0.35 18.02 -18.79
N ASP A 124 -0.44 18.65 -17.61
CA ASP A 124 0.50 18.47 -16.54
C ASP A 124 0.62 16.96 -16.31
N SER A 125 1.68 16.40 -16.88
CA SER A 125 2.05 15.02 -16.71
C SER A 125 2.21 14.84 -15.22
N ALA A 126 1.59 13.79 -14.68
CA ALA A 126 1.57 13.42 -13.27
C ALA A 126 2.76 14.05 -12.56
N SER A 127 2.49 15.02 -11.69
CA SER A 127 3.53 15.74 -10.99
C SER A 127 4.52 14.72 -10.44
N GLU A 128 5.73 14.68 -10.99
CA GLU A 128 6.88 13.92 -10.51
C GLU A 128 7.32 14.53 -9.17
N GLN A 129 6.43 14.50 -8.18
CA GLN A 129 6.81 14.70 -6.80
C GLN A 129 7.50 13.40 -6.39
N PRO A 130 8.82 13.40 -6.10
CA PRO A 130 9.47 12.23 -5.54
C PRO A 130 8.72 11.81 -4.28
N ILE A 131 8.19 10.58 -4.26
CA ILE A 131 7.49 10.03 -3.10
C ILE A 131 8.52 9.98 -1.97
N ALA A 132 8.30 10.79 -0.93
CA ALA A 132 9.03 10.63 0.31
C ALA A 132 8.60 9.28 0.92
N LEU A 133 9.47 8.28 0.84
CA LEU A 133 9.33 7.08 1.64
C LEU A 133 9.66 7.49 3.08
N ASP A 134 8.63 7.69 3.89
CA ASP A 134 8.76 7.85 5.32
C ASP A 134 8.81 6.48 6.01
N SER A 135 9.19 6.48 7.29
CA SER A 135 9.34 5.25 8.09
C SER A 135 8.08 4.37 8.14
N TRP A 136 6.90 4.95 7.93
CA TRP A 136 5.63 4.22 7.89
C TRP A 136 5.45 3.50 6.55
N ASN A 137 5.65 4.20 5.43
CA ASN A 137 5.54 3.62 4.10
C ASN A 137 6.53 2.46 3.90
N ASP A 138 7.76 2.60 4.41
CA ASP A 138 8.76 1.52 4.39
C ASP A 138 8.31 0.31 5.23
N ALA A 139 7.70 0.53 6.39
CA ALA A 139 7.15 -0.54 7.20
C ALA A 139 5.99 -1.27 6.50
N MET A 140 5.15 -0.52 5.77
CA MET A 140 4.02 -1.07 5.03
C MET A 140 4.46 -1.87 3.80
N LEU A 141 5.47 -1.38 3.07
CA LEU A 141 6.08 -2.14 1.98
C LEU A 141 6.73 -3.43 2.48
N GLY A 142 7.47 -3.36 3.60
CA GLY A 142 8.02 -4.55 4.25
C GLY A 142 6.95 -5.53 4.69
N ALA A 143 5.81 -5.04 5.21
CA ALA A 143 4.69 -5.89 5.58
C ALA A 143 4.03 -6.53 4.35
N LEU A 144 3.77 -5.77 3.28
CA LEU A 144 3.23 -6.26 2.01
C LEU A 144 4.09 -7.38 1.42
N ALA A 145 5.41 -7.28 1.55
CA ALA A 145 6.35 -8.29 1.09
C ALA A 145 6.17 -9.67 1.74
N GLU A 146 5.63 -9.72 2.96
CA GLU A 146 5.39 -10.98 3.67
C GLU A 146 4.08 -11.66 3.24
N PHE A 147 3.18 -10.92 2.58
CA PHE A 147 1.98 -11.48 1.97
C PHE A 147 2.33 -12.16 0.65
N GLN A 148 2.71 -13.44 0.72
CA GLN A 148 2.95 -14.25 -0.47
C GLN A 148 1.73 -14.27 -1.42
N ASN A 149 1.98 -14.49 -2.70
CA ASN A 149 0.92 -14.76 -3.67
C ASN A 149 0.21 -16.08 -3.32
N GLY A 150 -1.07 -16.20 -3.72
CA GLY A 150 -1.89 -17.38 -3.42
C GLY A 150 -2.54 -17.37 -2.02
N GLY A 151 -3.51 -18.27 -1.82
CA GLY A 151 -4.44 -18.26 -0.68
C GLY A 151 -5.90 -18.09 -1.11
N GLY A 152 -6.87 -18.50 -0.31
CA GLY A 152 -8.27 -18.39 -0.69
C GLY A 152 -8.99 -17.17 -0.15
N TYR A 153 -10.08 -16.78 -0.79
CA TYR A 153 -11.06 -15.86 -0.22
C TYR A 153 -12.22 -16.69 0.36
N LEU A 154 -12.36 -16.76 1.69
CA LEU A 154 -13.40 -17.56 2.34
C LEU A 154 -14.15 -16.78 3.42
N THR A 155 -15.38 -16.38 3.13
CA THR A 155 -16.21 -15.61 4.08
C THR A 155 -17.12 -16.47 4.97
N LYS A 156 -16.88 -17.79 5.05
CA LYS A 156 -17.71 -18.69 5.86
C LYS A 156 -17.15 -18.82 7.28
N LEU A 157 -18.05 -18.72 8.26
CA LEU A 157 -17.73 -18.91 9.69
C LEU A 157 -17.30 -20.35 10.01
N HIS A 158 -17.76 -21.32 9.22
CA HIS A 158 -17.49 -22.74 9.45
C HIS A 158 -17.06 -23.45 8.17
N LEU A 159 -16.15 -24.41 8.32
CA LEU A 159 -15.77 -25.34 7.26
C LEU A 159 -16.73 -26.52 7.21
N ASN A 160 -17.26 -26.79 6.02
CA ASN A 160 -17.98 -28.01 5.69
C ASN A 160 -17.11 -28.93 4.82
N ASP A 161 -17.57 -30.15 4.58
CA ASP A 161 -16.78 -31.15 3.86
C ASP A 161 -16.53 -30.77 2.39
N THR A 162 -17.44 -30.01 1.78
CA THR A 162 -17.23 -29.45 0.43
C THR A 162 -16.05 -28.48 0.39
N LEU A 163 -15.98 -27.54 1.35
CA LEU A 163 -14.88 -26.58 1.44
C LEU A 163 -13.55 -27.29 1.77
N ARG A 164 -13.57 -28.31 2.63
CA ARG A 164 -12.38 -29.13 2.91
C ARG A 164 -11.91 -29.88 1.67
N ALA A 165 -12.84 -30.45 0.89
CA ALA A 165 -12.52 -31.12 -0.36
C ALA A 165 -11.95 -30.14 -1.43
N GLN A 166 -12.30 -28.85 -1.35
CA GLN A 166 -11.70 -27.78 -2.16
C GLN A 166 -10.32 -27.32 -1.66
N GLY A 167 -9.83 -27.89 -0.56
CA GLY A 167 -8.50 -27.62 -0.01
C GLY A 167 -8.46 -26.59 1.12
N PHE A 168 -9.60 -26.04 1.56
CA PHE A 168 -9.62 -25.11 2.69
C PHE A 168 -9.36 -25.86 4.01
N THR A 169 -8.27 -25.49 4.69
CA THR A 169 -7.86 -26.09 5.97
C THR A 169 -8.39 -25.33 7.18
N GLN A 170 -8.70 -24.04 7.03
CA GLN A 170 -9.26 -23.17 8.07
C GLN A 170 -10.17 -22.10 7.45
N THR A 171 -10.96 -21.42 8.30
CA THR A 171 -11.73 -20.23 7.91
C THR A 171 -10.88 -18.95 8.05
N THR A 172 -11.31 -17.84 7.45
CA THR A 172 -10.63 -16.55 7.66
C THR A 172 -10.56 -16.14 9.12
N TRP A 173 -11.63 -16.37 9.87
CA TRP A 173 -11.70 -16.05 11.31
C TRP A 173 -10.67 -16.85 12.10
N GLN A 174 -10.52 -18.14 11.79
CA GLN A 174 -9.49 -19.02 12.37
C GLN A 174 -8.08 -18.58 11.99
N GLY A 175 -7.87 -18.21 10.71
CA GLY A 175 -6.58 -17.72 10.26
C GLY A 175 -6.16 -16.42 10.94
N MET A 176 -7.08 -15.46 11.06
CA MET A 176 -6.78 -14.19 11.75
C MET A 176 -6.44 -14.37 13.23
N ASP A 177 -7.19 -15.23 13.96
CA ASP A 177 -6.88 -15.47 15.37
C ASP A 177 -5.53 -16.21 15.53
N ALA A 178 -5.22 -17.15 14.64
CA ALA A 178 -3.95 -17.86 14.63
C ALA A 178 -2.76 -16.99 14.18
N ALA A 179 -3.00 -15.96 13.36
CA ALA A 179 -1.97 -15.05 12.88
C ALA A 179 -1.49 -14.07 13.97
N PHE A 180 -2.35 -13.76 14.96
CA PHE A 180 -2.02 -12.84 16.05
C PHE A 180 -1.78 -13.61 17.35
N GLU A 181 -0.51 -13.74 17.72
CA GLU A 181 -0.08 -14.41 18.94
C GLU A 181 0.53 -13.42 19.93
N MET A 182 -0.03 -13.39 21.15
CA MET A 182 0.48 -12.54 22.23
C MET A 182 0.07 -13.15 23.58
N GLY A 183 1.06 -13.62 24.33
CA GLY A 183 0.91 -14.14 25.68
C GLY A 183 0.57 -13.05 26.71
N GLU A 184 0.19 -13.46 27.91
CA GLU A 184 -0.22 -12.54 28.97
C GLU A 184 0.90 -11.59 29.40
N ASN A 185 2.15 -12.05 29.41
CA ASN A 185 3.31 -11.24 29.80
C ASN A 185 4.07 -10.69 28.60
N ASP A 186 3.63 -11.01 27.38
CA ASP A 186 4.33 -10.59 26.18
C ASP A 186 4.18 -9.09 25.99
N LEU A 187 5.29 -8.43 25.74
CA LEU A 187 5.30 -7.02 25.46
C LEU A 187 4.74 -6.76 24.07
N TYR A 188 5.10 -7.54 23.05
CA TYR A 188 4.68 -7.33 21.65
C TYR A 188 4.03 -8.60 21.09
N PRO A 189 3.13 -8.48 20.10
CA PRO A 189 2.60 -9.64 19.41
C PRO A 189 3.60 -10.18 18.38
N THR A 190 3.54 -11.48 18.15
CA THR A 190 3.98 -12.06 16.88
C THR A 190 2.82 -12.00 15.90
N ILE A 191 3.09 -11.49 14.69
CA ILE A 191 2.11 -11.41 13.60
C ILE A 191 2.63 -12.23 12.42
N ASP A 192 2.05 -13.43 12.26
CA ASP A 192 2.36 -14.37 11.19
C ASP A 192 1.27 -14.32 10.12
N VAL A 193 1.48 -13.47 9.11
CA VAL A 193 0.49 -13.21 8.06
C VAL A 193 0.26 -14.42 7.15
N ALA A 194 1.16 -15.40 7.11
CA ALA A 194 0.95 -16.63 6.35
C ALA A 194 -0.18 -17.48 6.95
N LYS A 195 -0.36 -17.42 8.28
CA LYS A 195 -1.48 -18.06 8.99
C LYS A 195 -2.82 -17.36 8.76
N ALA A 196 -2.85 -16.14 8.26
CA ALA A 196 -4.11 -15.42 8.06
C ALA A 196 -4.98 -15.97 6.90
N ARG A 197 -4.47 -16.93 6.12
CA ARG A 197 -5.13 -17.48 4.92
C ARG A 197 -6.10 -18.63 5.25
N PRO A 198 -7.22 -18.80 4.52
CA PRO A 198 -7.78 -17.88 3.53
C PRO A 198 -8.18 -16.55 4.17
N SER A 199 -8.13 -15.42 3.46
CA SER A 199 -8.65 -14.15 3.97
C SER A 199 -9.61 -13.51 2.98
N PHE A 200 -10.54 -12.71 3.47
CA PHE A 200 -11.24 -11.73 2.65
C PHE A 200 -10.60 -10.35 2.79
N CYS A 201 -11.09 -9.38 2.02
CA CYS A 201 -10.39 -8.11 1.77
C CYS A 201 -10.12 -7.27 3.03
N SER A 202 -11.11 -7.05 3.90
CA SER A 202 -10.91 -6.34 5.17
C SER A 202 -9.99 -7.10 6.13
N SER A 203 -10.08 -8.45 6.15
CA SER A 203 -9.19 -9.27 6.97
C SER A 203 -7.74 -9.17 6.52
N ALA A 204 -7.50 -9.25 5.20
CA ALA A 204 -6.17 -9.12 4.61
C ALA A 204 -5.56 -7.75 4.89
N THR A 205 -6.33 -6.67 4.64
CA THR A 205 -5.88 -5.29 4.89
C THR A 205 -5.69 -4.97 6.36
N TYR A 206 -6.49 -5.55 7.26
CA TYR A 206 -6.27 -5.37 8.70
C TYR A 206 -5.06 -6.14 9.20
N MET A 207 -4.82 -7.37 8.73
CA MET A 207 -3.57 -8.08 9.02
C MET A 207 -2.35 -7.33 8.49
N LEU A 208 -2.47 -6.72 7.30
CA LEU A 208 -1.42 -5.86 6.76
C LEU A 208 -1.20 -4.65 7.66
N LEU A 209 -2.27 -4.00 8.14
CA LEU A 209 -2.17 -2.88 9.07
C LEU A 209 -1.45 -3.29 10.36
N LEU A 210 -1.89 -4.37 11.03
CA LEU A 210 -1.25 -4.81 12.27
C LEU A 210 0.23 -5.16 12.06
N LYS A 211 0.55 -5.83 10.95
CA LYS A 211 1.93 -6.16 10.59
C LYS A 211 2.76 -4.90 10.32
N THR A 212 2.17 -3.91 9.63
CA THR A 212 2.80 -2.61 9.39
C THR A 212 3.10 -1.89 10.70
N ILE A 213 2.13 -1.83 11.64
CA ILE A 213 2.33 -1.23 12.96
C ILE A 213 3.47 -1.93 13.71
N SER A 214 3.50 -3.27 13.67
CA SER A 214 4.57 -4.05 14.32
C SER A 214 5.94 -3.76 13.72
N ASN A 215 6.04 -3.76 12.38
CA ASN A 215 7.27 -3.45 11.66
C ASN A 215 7.74 -2.00 11.91
N TRP A 216 6.81 -1.05 12.00
CA TRP A 216 7.09 0.35 12.28
C TRP A 216 7.56 0.57 13.72
N ASP A 217 6.80 0.07 14.71
CA ASP A 217 7.08 0.24 16.14
C ASP A 217 8.41 -0.45 16.55
N ALA A 218 8.76 -1.56 15.90
CA ALA A 218 10.02 -2.26 16.12
C ALA A 218 11.26 -1.47 15.64
N LYS A 219 11.09 -0.49 14.75
CA LYS A 219 12.17 0.36 14.23
C LYS A 219 12.28 1.70 14.98
N GLN A 220 11.40 1.97 15.94
CA GLN A 220 11.45 3.21 16.72
C GLN A 220 12.45 3.11 17.87
N GLU A 221 13.08 4.24 18.22
CA GLU A 221 13.98 4.32 19.39
C GLU A 221 13.26 4.02 20.70
N THR A 222 12.01 4.47 20.80
CA THR A 222 11.13 4.19 21.91
C THR A 222 9.90 3.47 21.41
N ARG A 223 9.40 2.55 22.22
CA ARG A 223 8.12 1.91 21.96
C ARG A 223 6.98 2.90 22.06
N HIS A 224 6.14 2.96 21.03
CA HIS A 224 4.94 3.79 21.03
C HIS A 224 3.68 2.98 21.38
N VAL A 225 3.51 1.76 20.85
CA VAL A 225 2.25 1.01 21.00
C VAL A 225 2.28 0.11 22.25
N SER A 226 1.52 0.44 23.28
CA SER A 226 1.50 -0.29 24.56
C SER A 226 0.92 -1.72 24.46
N GLN A 227 1.19 -2.53 25.48
CA GLN A 227 0.61 -3.88 25.62
C GLN A 227 -0.93 -3.84 25.60
N ALA A 228 -1.54 -2.85 26.27
CA ALA A 228 -2.98 -2.68 26.30
C ALA A 228 -3.56 -2.34 24.93
N ALA A 229 -2.86 -1.50 24.16
CA ALA A 229 -3.23 -1.18 22.78
C ALA A 229 -3.21 -2.43 21.89
N TRP A 230 -2.12 -3.22 21.94
CA TRP A 230 -2.03 -4.47 21.17
C TRP A 230 -3.13 -5.48 21.51
N ARG A 231 -3.50 -5.61 22.79
CA ARG A 231 -4.61 -6.47 23.21
C ARG A 231 -5.95 -6.02 22.63
N ASN A 232 -6.16 -4.72 22.47
CA ASN A 232 -7.39 -4.17 21.88
C ASN A 232 -7.37 -4.17 20.34
N LEU A 233 -6.18 -4.14 19.73
CA LEU A 233 -5.96 -4.31 18.29
C LEU A 233 -6.14 -5.76 17.84
N LYS A 234 -5.90 -6.75 18.73
CA LYS A 234 -6.12 -8.17 18.42
C LYS A 234 -7.56 -8.39 17.93
N PRO A 235 -7.75 -9.00 16.74
CA PRO A 235 -9.08 -9.35 16.28
C PRO A 235 -9.65 -10.50 17.12
N ILE A 236 -10.85 -10.30 17.69
CA ILE A 236 -11.61 -11.36 18.35
C ILE A 236 -12.65 -11.87 17.35
N THR A 237 -12.20 -12.71 16.42
CA THR A 237 -12.98 -13.22 15.30
C THR A 237 -13.71 -14.53 15.62
N ILE A 238 -13.26 -15.26 16.63
CA ILE A 238 -13.91 -16.49 17.11
C ILE A 238 -14.54 -16.20 18.46
N GLY A 239 -15.83 -16.50 18.58
CA GLY A 239 -16.55 -16.38 19.84
C GLY A 239 -16.31 -17.61 20.74
N THR A 240 -15.97 -17.37 22.00
CA THR A 240 -16.09 -18.34 23.10
C THR A 240 -17.02 -17.79 24.18
N GLU A 241 -17.41 -18.60 25.18
CA GLU A 241 -18.16 -18.10 26.34
C GLU A 241 -17.44 -16.96 27.07
N GLU A 242 -16.10 -16.93 27.01
CA GLU A 242 -15.26 -15.92 27.66
C GLU A 242 -15.03 -14.67 26.79
N LYS A 243 -14.97 -14.81 25.46
CA LYS A 243 -14.66 -13.74 24.52
C LYS A 243 -15.62 -13.78 23.32
N PRO A 244 -16.66 -12.92 23.26
CA PRO A 244 -17.56 -12.89 22.13
C PRO A 244 -16.86 -12.35 20.88
N ARG A 245 -17.33 -12.80 19.72
CA ARG A 245 -16.88 -12.30 18.42
C ARG A 245 -17.18 -10.80 18.31
N GLN A 246 -16.24 -10.07 17.73
CA GLN A 246 -16.42 -8.68 17.34
C GLN A 246 -17.14 -8.62 15.99
N ASP A 247 -18.42 -8.29 16.07
CA ASP A 247 -19.21 -7.90 14.90
C ASP A 247 -18.88 -6.46 14.49
N ASP A 248 -19.41 -6.02 13.35
CA ASP A 248 -19.22 -4.68 12.84
C ASP A 248 -19.50 -3.60 13.90
N GLY A 249 -18.59 -2.65 14.03
CA GLY A 249 -18.63 -1.57 15.01
C GLY A 249 -18.05 -1.89 16.39
N TYR A 250 -17.68 -3.14 16.72
CA TYR A 250 -17.15 -3.49 18.04
C TYR A 250 -15.62 -3.58 18.09
N GLY A 251 -15.02 -2.85 19.04
CA GLY A 251 -13.57 -2.77 19.21
C GLY A 251 -12.84 -2.29 17.95
N CYS A 252 -11.53 -2.54 17.86
CA CYS A 252 -10.74 -2.09 16.70
C CYS A 252 -11.04 -2.92 15.45
N TRP A 253 -11.05 -4.24 15.56
CA TRP A 253 -11.32 -5.11 14.41
C TRP A 253 -12.75 -4.94 13.87
N GLY A 254 -13.77 -4.92 14.72
CA GLY A 254 -15.16 -4.72 14.27
C GLY A 254 -15.37 -3.36 13.60
N ARG A 255 -14.63 -2.31 13.99
CA ARG A 255 -14.60 -1.06 13.23
C ARG A 255 -13.97 -1.26 11.85
N ALA A 256 -12.74 -1.77 11.79
CA ALA A 256 -12.01 -1.94 10.53
C ALA A 256 -12.69 -2.89 9.53
N ASN A 257 -13.43 -3.88 10.01
CA ASN A 257 -14.16 -4.84 9.19
C ASN A 257 -15.51 -4.33 8.69
N ALA A 258 -16.01 -3.22 9.22
CA ALA A 258 -17.42 -2.87 9.06
C ALA A 258 -17.83 -2.71 7.59
N ASN A 259 -19.10 -3.02 7.34
CA ASN A 259 -19.81 -2.68 6.11
C ASN A 259 -19.98 -1.14 5.95
N ALA A 260 -18.98 -0.32 6.16
CA ALA A 260 -18.97 1.08 5.73
C ALA A 260 -17.51 1.48 5.54
N ASP A 261 -17.19 2.75 5.74
CA ASP A 261 -15.84 3.31 5.83
C ASP A 261 -15.15 2.99 7.18
N GLY A 262 -15.42 1.82 7.75
CA GLY A 262 -15.10 1.51 9.13
C GLY A 262 -13.63 1.62 9.53
N LEU A 263 -12.69 1.38 8.60
CA LEU A 263 -11.28 1.67 8.85
C LEU A 263 -11.02 3.17 9.00
N ALA A 264 -11.64 4.03 8.18
CA ALA A 264 -11.51 5.48 8.29
C ALA A 264 -12.00 5.98 9.66
N VAL A 265 -13.13 5.45 10.13
CA VAL A 265 -13.66 5.73 11.48
C VAL A 265 -12.67 5.30 12.56
N LEU A 266 -12.09 4.10 12.47
CA LEU A 266 -11.07 3.65 13.43
C LEU A 266 -9.87 4.61 13.45
N ILE A 267 -9.32 4.95 12.28
CA ILE A 267 -8.15 5.82 12.19
C ILE A 267 -8.45 7.22 12.71
N HIS A 268 -9.65 7.73 12.45
CA HIS A 268 -10.11 9.00 13.00
C HIS A 268 -10.22 8.99 14.52
N GLU A 269 -10.89 7.99 15.12
CA GLU A 269 -11.03 7.86 16.57
C GLU A 269 -9.69 7.71 17.30
N LEU A 270 -8.73 7.03 16.67
CA LEU A 270 -7.37 6.91 17.19
C LEU A 270 -6.56 8.20 17.03
N GLY A 271 -6.94 9.09 16.10
CA GLY A 271 -6.11 10.21 15.68
C GLY A 271 -4.84 9.76 14.95
N ALA A 272 -4.85 8.58 14.33
CA ALA A 272 -3.68 7.98 13.68
C ALA A 272 -3.46 8.45 12.25
N GLY A 273 -4.39 9.22 11.69
CA GLY A 273 -4.35 9.61 10.30
C GLY A 273 -5.48 10.54 9.88
N LYS A 274 -5.60 10.70 8.57
CA LYS A 274 -6.61 11.51 7.91
C LYS A 274 -7.31 10.71 6.81
N SER A 275 -8.57 11.04 6.56
CA SER A 275 -9.34 10.44 5.48
C SER A 275 -9.92 11.50 4.58
N PHE A 276 -10.18 11.14 3.33
CA PHE A 276 -10.90 11.97 2.37
C PHE A 276 -11.87 11.12 1.55
N TYR A 277 -12.90 11.78 1.03
CA TYR A 277 -14.01 11.15 0.34
C TYR A 277 -13.98 11.46 -1.15
N VAL A 278 -14.22 10.42 -1.94
CA VAL A 278 -14.45 10.52 -3.38
C VAL A 278 -15.86 10.01 -3.67
N GLY A 279 -16.74 10.90 -4.14
CA GLY A 279 -18.13 10.62 -4.43
C GLY A 279 -18.41 10.34 -5.91
N MET A 280 -19.68 10.33 -6.28
CA MET A 280 -20.12 10.31 -7.67
C MET A 280 -19.94 11.69 -8.33
N LYS A 281 -19.82 11.76 -9.66
CA LYS A 281 -19.57 13.02 -10.39
C LYS A 281 -20.60 14.11 -10.09
N ASP A 282 -21.87 13.76 -9.90
CA ASP A 282 -22.98 14.67 -9.62
C ASP A 282 -23.00 15.20 -8.16
N GLU A 283 -22.15 14.66 -7.28
CA GLU A 283 -21.93 15.18 -5.93
C GLU A 283 -20.97 16.39 -5.91
N TYR A 284 -20.35 16.72 -7.06
CA TYR A 284 -19.39 17.80 -7.20
C TYR A 284 -19.95 18.97 -8.02
N ALA A 285 -19.49 20.18 -7.70
CA ALA A 285 -19.95 21.40 -8.37
C ALA A 285 -19.57 21.45 -9.86
N ASN A 286 -18.53 20.72 -10.25
CA ASN A 286 -18.06 20.56 -11.62
C ASN A 286 -17.12 19.35 -11.70
N GLU A 287 -16.78 18.96 -12.93
CA GLU A 287 -15.94 17.77 -13.18
C GLU A 287 -14.50 17.93 -12.66
N GLN A 288 -13.93 19.14 -12.70
CA GLN A 288 -12.59 19.37 -12.15
C GLN A 288 -12.56 19.07 -10.65
N ALA A 289 -13.56 19.49 -9.88
CA ALA A 289 -13.64 19.22 -8.45
C ALA A 289 -13.77 17.71 -8.15
N TYR A 290 -14.41 16.94 -9.03
CA TYR A 290 -14.45 15.47 -8.93
C TYR A 290 -13.07 14.85 -9.16
N PHE A 291 -12.33 15.32 -10.17
CA PHE A 291 -10.96 14.86 -10.42
C PHE A 291 -9.98 15.31 -9.34
N ASP A 292 -10.11 16.53 -8.83
CA ASP A 292 -9.32 17.03 -7.69
C ASP A 292 -9.53 16.17 -6.44
N ALA A 293 -10.70 15.54 -6.27
CA ALA A 293 -10.94 14.59 -5.19
C ALA A 293 -10.13 13.29 -5.38
N TRP A 294 -10.07 12.76 -6.60
CA TRP A 294 -9.23 11.60 -6.92
C TRP A 294 -7.74 11.90 -6.80
N ASP A 295 -7.32 13.10 -7.19
CA ASP A 295 -5.91 13.51 -7.22
C ASP A 295 -5.30 13.71 -5.81
N GLN A 296 -6.12 13.64 -4.75
CA GLN A 296 -5.65 13.60 -3.36
C GLN A 296 -5.06 12.24 -2.95
N ALA A 297 -5.38 11.17 -3.69
CA ALA A 297 -4.92 9.81 -3.39
C ALA A 297 -3.41 9.69 -3.50
N GLN A 298 -2.81 9.04 -2.52
CA GLN A 298 -1.40 8.70 -2.52
C GLN A 298 -1.22 7.21 -2.42
N ARG A 299 -0.15 6.72 -3.05
CA ARG A 299 0.27 5.32 -2.93
C ARG A 299 0.35 4.93 -1.46
N LEU A 300 -0.12 3.72 -1.16
CA LEU A 300 -0.24 3.12 0.17
C LEU A 300 -1.38 3.67 1.06
N ASP A 301 -2.23 4.57 0.55
CA ASP A 301 -3.49 4.86 1.22
C ASP A 301 -4.34 3.59 1.30
N PHE A 302 -4.95 3.34 2.47
CA PHE A 302 -6.03 2.37 2.54
C PHE A 302 -7.25 2.94 1.84
N MET A 303 -7.93 2.13 1.03
CA MET A 303 -9.09 2.58 0.26
C MET A 303 -10.26 1.62 0.51
N LYS A 304 -11.37 2.15 1.03
CA LYS A 304 -12.67 1.49 0.97
C LYS A 304 -13.31 1.86 -0.37
N ILE A 305 -13.44 0.89 -1.27
CA ILE A 305 -14.16 1.05 -2.53
C ILE A 305 -15.63 0.70 -2.32
N PHE A 306 -16.54 1.47 -2.91
CA PHE A 306 -17.95 1.12 -3.04
C PHE A 306 -18.29 0.94 -4.52
N TRP A 307 -18.69 -0.27 -4.91
CA TRP A 307 -19.03 -0.61 -6.31
C TRP A 307 -20.44 -0.19 -6.71
N ASN A 308 -21.28 0.15 -5.74
CA ASN A 308 -22.63 0.62 -5.96
C ASN A 308 -22.92 1.86 -5.09
N GLU A 309 -24.12 2.40 -5.21
CA GLU A 309 -24.49 3.63 -4.50
C GLU A 309 -24.72 3.43 -2.99
N ASN A 310 -24.91 2.19 -2.54
CA ASN A 310 -25.16 1.89 -1.14
C ASN A 310 -23.85 1.96 -0.34
N ILE A 311 -23.90 2.70 0.76
CA ILE A 311 -22.86 2.66 1.78
C ILE A 311 -23.33 1.66 2.85
N GLY A 312 -22.71 0.49 2.86
CA GLY A 312 -23.05 -0.61 3.74
C GLY A 312 -24.09 -1.59 3.21
N CYS A 313 -24.51 -2.49 4.09
CA CYS A 313 -25.48 -3.53 3.76
C CYS A 313 -26.80 -3.30 4.48
N GLY A 314 -27.77 -2.74 3.76
CA GLY A 314 -29.19 -2.91 4.08
C GLY A 314 -29.65 -4.36 3.80
N GLN A 315 -30.70 -4.53 3.02
CA GLN A 315 -31.23 -5.86 2.66
C GLN A 315 -30.41 -6.61 1.60
N ALA A 316 -29.30 -6.05 1.13
CA ALA A 316 -28.41 -6.62 0.12
C ALA A 316 -26.98 -6.78 0.67
N ASP A 317 -26.21 -7.72 0.13
CA ASP A 317 -24.78 -7.84 0.43
C ASP A 317 -24.07 -6.50 0.12
N GLU A 318 -23.22 -6.03 1.02
CA GLU A 318 -22.36 -4.87 0.73
C GLU A 318 -21.45 -5.26 -0.45
N ALA A 319 -21.42 -4.42 -1.48
CA ALA A 319 -20.42 -4.50 -2.55
C ALA A 319 -19.29 -3.51 -2.27
N GLY A 320 -18.85 -3.43 -1.02
CA GLY A 320 -17.72 -2.61 -0.62
C GLY A 320 -16.49 -3.48 -0.44
N HIS A 321 -15.31 -2.91 -0.65
CA HIS A 321 -14.07 -3.65 -0.70
C HIS A 321 -12.93 -2.84 -0.08
N MET A 322 -12.31 -3.38 0.96
CA MET A 322 -11.12 -2.76 1.59
C MET A 322 -9.86 -3.19 0.86
N VAL A 323 -9.08 -2.23 0.38
CA VAL A 323 -7.85 -2.46 -0.38
C VAL A 323 -6.75 -1.49 0.05
N VAL A 324 -5.55 -1.65 -0.51
CA VAL A 324 -4.48 -0.65 -0.47
C VAL A 324 -4.31 -0.06 -1.86
N TYR A 325 -4.46 1.25 -1.99
CA TYR A 325 -4.24 1.95 -3.25
C TYR A 325 -2.75 1.96 -3.61
N LEU A 326 -2.41 1.57 -4.83
CA LEU A 326 -1.03 1.49 -5.31
C LEU A 326 -0.67 2.59 -6.31
N GLY A 327 -1.67 3.29 -6.84
CA GLY A 327 -1.49 4.34 -7.83
C GLY A 327 -2.60 4.33 -8.88
N SER A 328 -2.50 5.24 -9.84
CA SER A 328 -3.35 5.24 -11.01
C SER A 328 -2.58 5.64 -12.25
N GLU A 329 -2.96 5.07 -13.39
CA GLU A 329 -2.44 5.45 -14.69
C GLU A 329 -3.46 6.30 -15.44
N PRO A 330 -3.04 7.41 -16.08
CA PRO A 330 -3.91 8.22 -16.92
C PRO A 330 -4.60 7.38 -18.00
N GLY A 331 -5.90 7.60 -18.18
CA GLY A 331 -6.71 6.90 -19.18
C GLY A 331 -7.93 7.71 -19.57
N THR A 332 -8.63 7.27 -20.62
CA THR A 332 -9.89 7.87 -21.07
C THR A 332 -10.94 6.80 -21.33
N ASP A 333 -12.21 7.19 -21.21
CA ASP A 333 -13.36 6.39 -21.63
C ASP A 333 -13.58 6.50 -23.16
N GLU A 334 -14.64 5.87 -23.67
CA GLU A 334 -14.98 5.88 -25.11
C GLU A 334 -15.34 7.28 -25.64
N GLU A 335 -15.73 8.19 -24.76
CA GLU A 335 -16.11 9.58 -25.07
C GLU A 335 -14.92 10.54 -24.97
N GLY A 336 -13.75 10.04 -24.53
CA GLY A 336 -12.54 10.83 -24.35
C GLY A 336 -12.46 11.55 -22.99
N ASN A 337 -13.38 11.29 -22.07
CA ASN A 337 -13.32 11.83 -20.72
C ASN A 337 -12.29 11.06 -19.90
N ARG A 338 -11.65 11.71 -18.93
CA ARG A 338 -10.66 11.07 -18.04
C ARG A 338 -11.29 9.87 -17.31
N ASP A 339 -10.68 8.70 -17.49
CA ASP A 339 -11.03 7.44 -16.84
C ASP A 339 -9.76 6.62 -16.53
N ASN A 340 -9.07 7.06 -15.48
CA ASN A 340 -7.81 6.47 -15.05
C ASN A 340 -7.99 4.99 -14.67
N THR A 341 -6.97 4.19 -14.95
CA THR A 341 -6.87 2.83 -14.41
C THR A 341 -6.32 2.93 -12.98
N ILE A 342 -7.09 2.48 -12.00
CA ILE A 342 -6.71 2.44 -10.58
C ILE A 342 -6.04 1.10 -10.29
N TYR A 343 -4.88 1.12 -9.64
CA TYR A 343 -4.15 -0.05 -9.16
C TYR A 343 -4.29 -0.18 -7.64
N TYR A 344 -4.56 -1.39 -7.16
CA TYR A 344 -4.67 -1.65 -5.72
C TYR A 344 -4.24 -3.07 -5.35
N TRP A 345 -3.74 -3.23 -4.12
CA TRP A 345 -3.47 -4.54 -3.52
C TRP A 345 -4.67 -5.02 -2.71
N SER A 346 -5.01 -6.29 -2.86
CA SER A 346 -6.16 -6.91 -2.19
C SER A 346 -5.98 -8.43 -2.02
N SER A 347 -6.83 -9.04 -1.19
CA SER A 347 -7.20 -10.45 -1.39
C SER A 347 -8.07 -10.57 -2.64
N ASN A 348 -7.65 -11.45 -3.54
CA ASN A 348 -8.20 -11.66 -4.86
C ASN A 348 -8.89 -13.02 -4.89
N GLY A 349 -10.03 -13.11 -5.57
CA GLY A 349 -10.76 -14.36 -5.76
C GLY A 349 -12.24 -14.29 -5.48
N SER A 350 -12.99 -15.25 -6.04
CA SER A 350 -14.38 -15.47 -5.68
C SER A 350 -14.46 -16.14 -4.31
N LYS A 351 -15.63 -16.09 -3.65
CA LYS A 351 -15.91 -16.69 -2.32
C LYS A 351 -15.57 -18.19 -2.17
N SER A 352 -15.13 -18.86 -3.24
CA SER A 352 -14.84 -20.29 -3.32
C SER A 352 -13.50 -20.64 -3.99
N ASP A 353 -12.72 -19.66 -4.46
CA ASP A 353 -11.46 -19.94 -5.16
C ASP A 353 -10.28 -19.84 -4.20
N ILE A 354 -9.67 -20.99 -3.89
CA ILE A 354 -8.51 -21.08 -2.99
C ILE A 354 -7.19 -20.66 -3.65
N THR A 355 -7.20 -20.46 -4.97
CA THR A 355 -5.97 -20.24 -5.76
C THR A 355 -5.68 -18.77 -6.02
N LYS A 356 -6.67 -17.88 -5.85
CA LYS A 356 -6.62 -16.48 -6.31
C LYS A 356 -5.86 -15.51 -5.39
N GLY A 357 -5.64 -15.85 -4.12
CA GLY A 357 -4.59 -15.29 -3.26
C GLY A 357 -4.69 -13.83 -2.84
N TYR A 358 -3.55 -13.25 -2.52
CA TYR A 358 -3.35 -11.80 -2.47
C TYR A 358 -2.61 -11.36 -3.73
N GLY A 359 -2.82 -10.13 -4.15
CA GLY A 359 -2.08 -9.57 -5.27
C GLY A 359 -2.61 -8.22 -5.74
N VAL A 360 -2.02 -7.73 -6.82
CA VAL A 360 -2.42 -6.49 -7.47
C VAL A 360 -3.66 -6.74 -8.33
N GLN A 361 -4.59 -5.80 -8.29
CA GLN A 361 -5.76 -5.74 -9.16
C GLN A 361 -5.90 -4.35 -9.73
N THR A 362 -6.70 -4.25 -10.77
CA THR A 362 -7.03 -2.98 -11.40
C THR A 362 -8.53 -2.79 -11.51
N THR A 363 -8.95 -1.54 -11.65
CA THR A 363 -10.31 -1.20 -12.06
C THR A 363 -10.29 0.17 -12.76
N LYS A 364 -11.33 0.47 -13.53
CA LYS A 364 -11.54 1.83 -14.03
C LYS A 364 -12.09 2.73 -12.93
N MET A 365 -11.64 3.98 -12.91
CA MET A 365 -12.14 5.01 -12.00
C MET A 365 -13.67 5.12 -12.11
N SER A 366 -14.22 5.02 -13.32
CA SER A 366 -15.65 5.01 -13.62
C SER A 366 -16.43 3.84 -13.00
N ASN A 367 -15.77 2.72 -12.67
CA ASN A 367 -16.40 1.59 -11.97
C ASN A 367 -16.56 1.85 -10.47
N VAL A 368 -15.80 2.77 -9.91
CA VAL A 368 -15.85 3.12 -8.48
C VAL A 368 -16.93 4.17 -8.28
N LYS A 369 -18.04 3.79 -7.61
CA LYS A 369 -19.13 4.74 -7.34
C LYS A 369 -18.75 5.73 -6.26
N ARG A 370 -18.12 5.24 -5.20
CA ARG A 370 -17.60 6.03 -4.09
C ARG A 370 -16.33 5.38 -3.57
N ALA A 371 -15.48 6.18 -2.94
CA ALA A 371 -14.36 5.67 -2.16
C ALA A 371 -14.10 6.54 -0.92
N VAL A 372 -13.61 5.90 0.13
CA VAL A 372 -12.99 6.59 1.26
C VAL A 372 -11.53 6.16 1.33
N PHE A 373 -10.64 7.13 1.16
CA PHE A 373 -9.21 6.94 1.31
C PHE A 373 -8.81 7.32 2.72
N THR A 374 -7.91 6.53 3.32
CA THR A 374 -7.41 6.72 4.68
C THR A 374 -5.89 6.63 4.67
N ARG A 375 -5.26 7.72 5.05
CA ARG A 375 -3.80 7.84 5.16
C ARG A 375 -3.39 7.85 6.62
N ILE A 376 -2.49 6.96 6.98
CA ILE A 376 -1.86 6.99 8.31
C ILE A 376 -0.77 8.07 8.28
N THR A 377 -0.83 9.01 9.22
CA THR A 377 0.14 10.10 9.34
C THR A 377 0.74 10.21 10.74
N ASN A 378 0.14 9.52 11.72
CA ASN A 378 0.49 9.55 13.12
C ASN A 378 0.47 8.13 13.71
N PRO A 379 1.34 7.23 13.22
CA PRO A 379 1.34 5.82 13.65
C PRO A 379 1.59 5.63 15.15
N GLU A 380 2.22 6.57 15.84
CA GLU A 380 2.36 6.58 17.29
C GLU A 380 1.01 6.54 18.02
N ASN A 381 -0.05 7.07 17.39
CA ASN A 381 -1.38 7.13 17.98
C ASN A 381 -2.13 5.79 17.92
N PHE A 382 -1.57 4.74 17.32
CA PHE A 382 -2.11 3.38 17.51
C PHE A 382 -2.09 2.95 18.98
N ASP A 383 -1.29 3.59 19.85
CA ASP A 383 -1.39 3.40 21.30
C ASP A 383 -2.77 3.79 21.88
N MET A 384 -3.49 4.69 21.22
CA MET A 384 -4.85 5.08 21.63
C MET A 384 -5.85 3.94 21.53
N ALA A 385 -5.52 2.84 20.86
CA ALA A 385 -6.33 1.62 20.86
C ALA A 385 -6.54 1.07 22.28
N LYS A 386 -5.67 1.39 23.25
CA LYS A 386 -5.87 1.06 24.68
C LYS A 386 -7.18 1.61 25.26
N THR A 387 -7.76 2.64 24.64
CA THR A 387 -9.03 3.26 25.03
C THR A 387 -10.25 2.60 24.39
N ILE A 388 -10.06 1.83 23.33
CA ILE A 388 -11.12 1.13 22.60
C ILE A 388 -11.16 -0.33 23.07
N SER A 389 -11.91 -0.59 24.15
CA SER A 389 -12.18 -1.96 24.61
C SER A 389 -12.73 -2.83 23.46
N PRO A 390 -12.47 -4.15 23.45
CA PRO A 390 -13.03 -5.04 22.43
C PRO A 390 -14.57 -5.02 22.34
N TYR A 391 -15.24 -4.61 23.42
CA TYR A 391 -16.70 -4.49 23.52
C TYR A 391 -17.21 -3.06 23.33
N ASN A 392 -16.30 -2.09 23.15
CA ASN A 392 -16.70 -0.72 22.86
C ASN A 392 -17.37 -0.65 21.50
N LYS A 393 -18.55 -0.04 21.46
CA LYS A 393 -19.42 -0.01 20.30
C LYS A 393 -19.40 1.34 19.60
N GLN A 394 -19.12 1.32 18.31
CA GLN A 394 -19.31 2.44 17.39
C GLN A 394 -20.73 2.37 16.83
N ILE A 395 -21.59 3.33 17.18
CA ILE A 395 -23.04 3.27 16.92
C ILE A 395 -23.37 3.32 15.43
N PHE A 396 -22.67 4.15 14.66
CA PHE A 396 -22.89 4.29 13.23
C PHE A 396 -22.54 2.98 12.48
N LEU A 397 -21.38 2.38 12.77
CA LEU A 397 -20.95 1.15 12.14
C LEU A 397 -21.78 -0.08 12.57
N ASP A 398 -22.16 -0.16 13.85
CA ASP A 398 -23.07 -1.21 14.37
C ASP A 398 -24.41 -1.17 13.64
N ALA A 399 -24.93 0.02 13.34
CA ALA A 399 -26.17 0.18 12.58
C ALA A 399 -26.06 -0.27 11.11
N MET A 400 -24.85 -0.40 10.55
CA MET A 400 -24.62 -0.88 9.18
C MET A 400 -24.55 -2.41 9.08
N ASN A 401 -24.57 -3.13 10.20
CA ASN A 401 -24.41 -4.58 10.27
C ASN A 401 -25.64 -5.35 9.74
N GLY A 402 -25.95 -5.20 8.45
CA GLY A 402 -27.10 -5.84 7.79
C GLY A 402 -28.44 -5.17 8.05
N GLN A 403 -28.46 -3.96 8.64
CA GLN A 403 -29.70 -3.33 9.10
C GLN A 403 -30.15 -2.16 8.22
N ARG A 404 -29.22 -1.35 7.71
CA ARG A 404 -29.50 -0.21 6.83
C ARG A 404 -28.25 0.21 6.05
N ASN A 405 -28.45 1.10 5.09
CA ASN A 405 -27.36 1.86 4.47
C ASN A 405 -27.09 3.17 5.24
N GLY A 406 -25.85 3.64 5.15
CA GLY A 406 -25.40 4.94 5.64
C GLY A 406 -25.60 6.03 4.60
N THR A 407 -25.54 7.28 5.06
CA THR A 407 -25.51 8.47 4.21
C THR A 407 -24.08 8.99 4.02
N VAL A 408 -23.86 9.83 3.01
CA VAL A 408 -22.55 10.47 2.77
C VAL A 408 -22.17 11.39 3.94
N GLU A 409 -23.15 12.08 4.51
CA GLU A 409 -22.96 12.95 5.68
C GLU A 409 -22.50 12.15 6.89
N GLU A 410 -23.14 11.00 7.17
CA GLU A 410 -22.74 10.13 8.28
C GLU A 410 -21.32 9.58 8.10
N VAL A 411 -20.97 9.15 6.88
CA VAL A 411 -19.59 8.73 6.54
C VAL A 411 -18.61 9.86 6.86
N LYS A 412 -18.86 11.05 6.33
CA LYS A 412 -17.94 12.18 6.51
C LYS A 412 -17.79 12.57 7.97
N GLU A 413 -18.91 12.64 8.70
CA GLU A 413 -18.90 12.95 10.14
C GLU A 413 -18.10 11.93 10.94
N ASN A 414 -18.36 10.64 10.75
CA ASN A 414 -17.76 9.58 11.56
C ASN A 414 -16.28 9.31 11.22
N ALA A 415 -15.85 9.54 9.97
CA ALA A 415 -14.46 9.46 9.56
C ALA A 415 -13.68 10.78 9.70
N GLY A 416 -14.30 11.84 10.22
CA GLY A 416 -13.66 13.15 10.39
C GLY A 416 -13.25 13.82 9.07
N ILE A 417 -13.99 13.55 7.99
CA ILE A 417 -13.79 14.12 6.66
C ILE A 417 -14.52 15.48 6.62
N LYS A 418 -13.82 16.52 6.17
CA LYS A 418 -14.33 17.90 6.14
C LYS A 418 -14.89 18.29 4.78
#